data_AF-A0A448UA41-F1
#
_entry.id   AF-A0A448UA41-F1
#
_cell.length_a   1.000
_cell.length_b   1.000
_cell.length_c   1.000
_cell.angle_alpha   90.00
_cell.angle_beta   90.00
_cell.angle_gamma   90.00
#
_symmetry.space_group_name_H-M   'P 1'
#
loop_
_entity.id
_entity.type
_entity.pdbx_description
1 polymer ?
#
loop_
_entity_poly.entity_id
_entity_poly.type
_entity_poly.pdbx_seq_one_letter_code
_entity_poly.pdbx_strand_id
1 'polypeptide(L)'
;MSGKAENDVNVFNPEMNKLHFLIEELAAFFTQVLIFFCVAMLLSNGLSNEADLIKFAESKLASHKEFLFTLIATIFALGLLTTMQKLLGSEDTFLNKIIDNTLLEFPRTLYLFGSSLVAVTLSVGIYINLNASSGDNPTFFFVHAIFFAIVFFLYGCIVKYLLIRNTLKK
;
A
#
# COMPACT_ATOMS: atom_id res chain seq x y z
N MET A 1 -22.57 -1.53 39.15
CA MET A 1 -22.62 -1.55 37.68
C MET A 1 -21.34 -0.92 37.17
N SER A 2 -20.35 -1.74 36.80
CA SER A 2 -19.10 -1.26 36.20
C SER A 2 -18.96 -2.00 34.88
N GLY A 3 -19.29 -1.31 33.79
CA GLY A 3 -19.12 -1.80 32.44
C GLY A 3 -17.63 -1.88 32.14
N LYS A 4 -17.11 -3.11 32.03
CA LYS A 4 -15.82 -3.35 31.40
C LYS A 4 -15.94 -2.90 29.95
N ALA A 5 -15.22 -1.84 29.60
CA ALA A 5 -14.90 -1.54 28.22
C ALA A 5 -14.06 -2.70 27.69
N GLU A 6 -14.73 -3.59 26.97
CA GLU A 6 -14.13 -4.62 26.13
C GLU A 6 -13.39 -3.88 25.02
N ASN A 7 -12.11 -3.61 25.24
CA ASN A 7 -11.19 -3.18 24.18
C ASN A 7 -10.91 -4.39 23.28
N ASP A 8 -11.94 -4.83 22.57
CA ASP A 8 -11.85 -5.75 21.45
C ASP A 8 -11.29 -4.98 20.25
N VAL A 9 -9.99 -4.70 20.30
CA VAL A 9 -9.20 -4.59 19.08
C VAL A 9 -8.92 -6.04 18.62
N ASN A 10 -9.99 -6.76 18.29
CA ASN A 10 -9.94 -8.05 17.62
C ASN A 10 -9.63 -7.79 16.13
N VAL A 11 -8.35 -7.57 15.80
CA VAL A 11 -7.90 -7.35 14.40
C VAL A 11 -7.35 -8.63 13.77
N PHE A 12 -7.71 -9.80 14.29
CA PHE A 12 -7.49 -11.04 13.56
C PHE A 12 -8.58 -12.04 13.89
N ASN A 13 -9.65 -12.06 13.08
CA ASN A 13 -10.64 -13.12 13.14
C ASN A 13 -10.03 -14.37 12.50
N PRO A 14 -9.76 -15.45 13.26
CA PRO A 14 -9.02 -16.60 12.74
C PRO A 14 -9.80 -17.45 11.72
N GLU A 15 -11.08 -17.14 11.45
CA GLU A 15 -11.93 -17.82 10.46
C GLU A 15 -12.17 -16.98 9.19
N MET A 16 -11.15 -16.26 8.71
CA MET A 16 -11.27 -15.54 7.43
C MET A 16 -11.26 -16.52 6.25
N ASN A 17 -12.41 -16.69 5.59
CA ASN A 17 -12.50 -17.29 4.27
C ASN A 17 -11.54 -16.56 3.31
N LYS A 18 -10.77 -17.29 2.48
CA LYS A 18 -9.79 -16.71 1.53
C LYS A 18 -10.39 -15.59 0.67
N LEU A 19 -11.68 -15.71 0.34
CA LEU A 19 -12.43 -14.72 -0.41
C LEU A 19 -12.69 -13.43 0.41
N HIS A 20 -12.99 -13.55 1.70
CA HIS A 20 -13.10 -12.38 2.60
C HIS A 20 -11.76 -11.66 2.73
N PHE A 21 -10.66 -12.40 2.91
CA PHE A 21 -9.31 -11.84 2.91
C PHE A 21 -9.02 -11.04 1.64
N LEU A 22 -9.27 -11.65 0.47
CA LEU A 22 -9.01 -10.97 -0.80
C LEU A 22 -9.84 -9.70 -0.97
N ILE A 23 -11.13 -9.72 -0.58
CA ILE A 23 -12.01 -8.55 -0.66
C ILE A 23 -11.55 -7.45 0.28
N GLU A 24 -11.15 -7.79 1.51
CA GLU A 24 -10.64 -6.80 2.48
C GLU A 24 -9.36 -6.13 1.96
N GLU A 25 -8.42 -6.92 1.45
CA GLU A 25 -7.18 -6.40 0.88
C GLU A 25 -7.44 -5.53 -0.36
N LEU A 26 -8.39 -5.94 -1.20
CA LEU A 26 -8.77 -5.18 -2.40
C LEU A 26 -9.42 -3.85 -2.02
N ALA A 27 -10.36 -3.87 -1.07
CA ALA A 27 -11.03 -2.67 -0.58
C ALA A 27 -10.03 -1.71 0.08
N ALA A 28 -9.08 -2.23 0.84
CA ALA A 28 -8.01 -1.46 1.44
C ALA A 28 -7.13 -0.76 0.40
N PHE A 29 -6.62 -1.51 -0.57
CA PHE A 29 -5.77 -0.98 -1.64
C PHE A 29 -6.53 0.05 -2.48
N PHE A 30 -7.76 -0.27 -2.88
CA PHE A 30 -8.61 0.62 -3.68
C PHE A 30 -8.94 1.91 -2.95
N THR A 31 -9.25 1.85 -1.65
CA THR A 31 -9.51 3.04 -0.83
C THR A 31 -8.29 3.97 -0.80
N GLN A 32 -7.08 3.42 -0.66
CA GLN A 32 -5.87 4.23 -0.71
C GLN A 32 -5.65 4.87 -2.09
N VAL A 33 -5.88 4.13 -3.18
CA VAL A 33 -5.81 4.69 -4.54
C VAL A 33 -6.79 5.86 -4.68
N LEU A 34 -8.03 5.69 -4.22
CA LEU A 34 -9.06 6.71 -4.28
C LEU A 34 -8.67 7.97 -3.47
N ILE A 35 -8.12 7.80 -2.27
CA ILE A 35 -7.65 8.91 -1.43
C ILE A 35 -6.56 9.70 -2.17
N PHE A 36 -5.53 9.04 -2.69
CA PHE A 36 -4.46 9.73 -3.42
C PHE A 36 -4.95 10.37 -4.71
N PHE A 37 -5.89 9.74 -5.40
CA PHE A 37 -6.51 10.30 -6.60
C PHE A 37 -7.30 11.57 -6.28
N CYS A 38 -8.09 11.57 -5.22
CA CYS A 38 -8.80 12.76 -4.73
C CYS A 38 -7.81 13.87 -4.35
N VAL A 39 -6.70 13.55 -3.69
CA VAL A 39 -5.65 14.52 -3.38
C VAL A 39 -5.07 15.13 -4.66
N ALA A 40 -4.76 14.30 -5.67
CA ALA A 40 -4.27 14.77 -6.96
C ALA A 40 -5.28 15.70 -7.64
N MET A 41 -6.56 15.35 -7.63
CA MET A 41 -7.64 16.20 -8.15
C MET A 41 -7.72 17.54 -7.42
N LEU A 42 -7.72 17.53 -6.08
CA LEU A 42 -7.83 18.75 -5.29
C LEU A 42 -6.64 19.69 -5.49
N LEU A 43 -5.42 19.15 -5.55
CA LEU A 43 -4.21 19.94 -5.76
C LEU A 43 -4.12 20.54 -7.17
N SER A 44 -4.64 19.85 -8.18
CA SER A 44 -4.59 20.28 -9.59
C SER A 44 -5.83 21.04 -10.05
N ASN A 45 -6.69 21.47 -9.12
CA ASN A 45 -7.97 22.12 -9.41
C ASN A 45 -8.85 21.28 -10.38
N GLY A 46 -9.10 20.03 -10.02
CA GLY A 46 -9.87 19.08 -10.81
C GLY A 46 -9.16 18.57 -12.06
N LEU A 47 -7.83 18.39 -12.01
CA LEU A 47 -7.00 18.00 -13.15
C LEU A 47 -7.05 19.02 -14.30
N SER A 48 -7.12 20.31 -13.96
CA SER A 48 -7.07 21.40 -14.94
C SER A 48 -5.70 22.09 -14.96
N ASN A 49 -4.98 22.10 -13.84
CA ASN A 49 -3.66 22.72 -13.73
C ASN A 49 -2.55 21.68 -13.91
N GLU A 50 -1.88 21.73 -15.07
CA GLU A 50 -0.76 20.86 -15.42
C GLU A 50 0.43 21.01 -14.45
N ALA A 51 0.80 22.24 -14.12
CA ALA A 51 2.00 22.51 -13.33
C ALA A 51 1.88 21.94 -11.90
N ASP A 52 0.70 22.02 -11.31
CA ASP A 52 0.45 21.46 -9.98
C ASP A 52 0.32 19.93 -10.02
N LEU A 53 -0.22 19.37 -11.11
CA LEU A 53 -0.27 17.93 -11.31
C LEU A 53 1.13 17.33 -11.52
N ILE A 54 1.98 17.98 -12.31
CA ILE A 54 3.38 17.58 -12.51
C ILE A 54 4.14 17.65 -11.18
N LYS A 55 4.02 18.75 -10.43
CA LYS A 55 4.64 18.86 -9.09
C LYS A 55 4.18 17.77 -8.15
N PHE A 56 2.88 17.45 -8.15
CA PHE A 56 2.36 16.34 -7.35
C PHE A 56 2.96 15.00 -7.82
N ALA A 57 2.99 14.75 -9.13
CA ALA A 57 3.58 13.55 -9.70
C ALA A 57 5.06 13.42 -9.34
N GLU A 58 5.85 14.47 -9.51
CA GLU A 58 7.27 14.54 -9.13
C GLU A 58 7.45 14.32 -7.63
N SER A 59 6.57 14.86 -6.76
CA SER A 59 6.66 14.63 -5.31
C SER A 59 6.46 13.16 -4.91
N LYS A 60 5.79 12.37 -5.75
CA LYS A 60 5.52 10.95 -5.54
C LYS A 60 6.46 10.04 -6.34
N LEU A 61 7.04 10.56 -7.42
CA LEU A 61 7.95 9.89 -8.34
C LEU A 61 9.40 10.42 -8.22
N ALA A 62 9.71 11.10 -7.10
CA ALA A 62 10.89 11.97 -6.90
C ALA A 62 12.22 11.39 -7.44
N SER A 63 12.38 10.07 -7.42
CA SER A 63 13.19 9.37 -8.42
C SER A 63 12.82 7.89 -8.47
N HIS A 64 12.89 7.25 -9.64
CA HIS A 64 12.86 5.78 -9.77
C HIS A 64 13.88 5.11 -8.81
N LYS A 65 15.00 5.79 -8.55
CA LYS A 65 16.03 5.34 -7.61
C LYS A 65 15.59 5.44 -6.15
N GLU A 66 14.94 6.54 -5.77
CA GLU A 66 14.41 6.70 -4.42
C GLU A 66 13.34 5.67 -4.14
N PHE A 67 12.41 5.46 -5.08
CA PHE A 67 11.40 4.41 -4.98
C PHE A 67 12.04 3.02 -4.80
N LEU A 68 13.04 2.69 -5.63
CA LEU A 68 13.76 1.41 -5.51
C LEU A 68 14.49 1.28 -4.17
N PHE A 69 15.17 2.33 -3.71
CA PHE A 69 15.85 2.33 -2.42
C PHE A 69 14.89 2.24 -1.25
N THR A 70 13.71 2.87 -1.33
CA THR A 70 12.65 2.71 -0.34
C THR A 70 12.20 1.25 -0.30
N LEU A 71 11.95 0.61 -1.45
CA LEU A 71 11.57 -0.80 -1.49
C LEU A 71 12.67 -1.71 -0.89
N ILE A 72 13.93 -1.49 -1.24
CA ILE A 72 15.08 -2.23 -0.69
C ILE A 72 15.21 -2.00 0.82
N ALA A 73 15.13 -0.77 1.30
CA ALA A 73 15.20 -0.42 2.72
C ALA A 73 14.05 -1.06 3.51
N THR A 74 12.88 -1.13 2.89
CA THR A 74 11.67 -1.75 3.45
C THR A 74 11.92 -3.27 3.59
N ILE A 75 12.39 -3.97 2.55
CA ILE A 75 12.79 -5.39 2.64
C ILE A 75 13.90 -5.62 3.68
N PHE A 76 14.89 -4.72 3.73
CA PHE A 76 16.00 -4.80 4.69
C PHE A 76 15.50 -4.65 6.14
N ALA A 77 14.62 -3.70 6.41
CA ALA A 77 13.98 -3.53 7.72
C ALA A 77 13.18 -4.78 8.12
N LEU A 78 12.47 -5.39 7.18
CA LEU A 78 11.80 -6.69 7.34
C LEU A 78 12.79 -7.79 7.78
N GLY A 79 13.93 -7.87 7.10
CA GLY A 79 15.01 -8.81 7.41
C GLY A 79 15.61 -8.58 8.80
N LEU A 80 15.81 -7.32 9.18
CA LEU A 80 16.30 -6.95 10.53
C LEU A 80 15.32 -7.38 11.61
N LEU A 81 14.03 -7.05 11.46
CA LEU A 81 12.99 -7.39 12.43
C LEU A 81 12.87 -8.91 12.62
N THR A 82 12.85 -9.67 11.53
CA THR A 82 12.79 -11.14 11.59
C THR A 82 14.07 -11.77 12.16
N THR A 83 15.23 -11.16 11.95
CA THR A 83 16.49 -11.59 12.56
C THR A 83 16.51 -11.28 14.06
N MET A 84 16.04 -10.10 14.48
CA MET A 84 15.90 -9.74 15.89
C MET A 84 14.98 -10.70 16.63
N GLN A 85 13.85 -11.08 16.02
CA GLN A 85 12.92 -12.07 16.57
C GLN A 85 13.60 -13.43 16.81
N LYS A 86 14.48 -13.87 15.90
CA LYS A 86 15.26 -15.11 16.08
C LYS A 86 16.33 -15.01 17.17
N LEU A 87 16.94 -13.84 17.35
CA LEU A 87 18.01 -13.63 18.33
C LEU A 87 17.49 -13.45 19.77
N LEU A 88 16.32 -12.83 19.94
CA LEU A 88 15.71 -12.58 21.26
C LEU A 88 15.12 -13.85 21.89
N GLY A 89 14.93 -14.91 21.12
CA GLY A 89 14.34 -16.15 21.60
C GLY A 89 12.87 -15.99 22.03
N SER A 90 12.29 -17.08 22.51
CA SER A 90 10.87 -17.14 22.93
C SER A 90 10.61 -16.51 24.30
N GLU A 91 11.64 -16.04 25.01
CA GLU A 91 11.52 -15.54 26.39
C GLU A 91 10.92 -14.13 26.46
N ASP A 92 11.10 -13.32 25.41
CA ASP A 92 10.64 -11.93 25.41
C ASP A 92 9.33 -11.74 24.63
N THR A 93 8.23 -12.18 25.24
CA THR A 93 6.89 -12.21 24.63
C THR A 93 6.39 -10.82 24.20
N PHE A 94 6.83 -9.76 24.89
CA PHE A 94 6.42 -8.39 24.58
C PHE A 94 7.10 -7.84 23.32
N LEU A 95 8.42 -7.98 23.22
CA LEU A 95 9.18 -7.54 22.04
C LEU A 95 8.79 -8.33 20.79
N ASN A 96 8.59 -9.65 20.91
CA ASN A 96 8.11 -10.47 19.82
C ASN A 96 6.72 -10.02 19.32
N LYS A 97 5.81 -9.64 20.22
CA LYS A 97 4.49 -9.10 19.85
C LYS A 97 4.59 -7.74 19.14
N ILE A 98 5.51 -6.86 19.54
CA ILE A 98 5.76 -5.60 18.85
C ILE A 98 6.26 -5.89 17.42
N ILE A 99 7.25 -6.77 17.29
CA ILE A 99 7.81 -7.15 15.99
C ILE A 99 6.72 -7.73 15.09
N ASP A 100 5.89 -8.66 15.60
CA ASP A 100 4.80 -9.27 14.83
C ASP A 100 3.79 -8.21 14.35
N ASN A 101 3.40 -7.27 15.22
CA ASN A 101 2.51 -6.18 14.82
C ASN A 101 3.12 -5.29 13.72
N THR A 102 4.40 -4.94 13.86
CA THR A 102 5.11 -4.14 12.84
C THR A 102 5.24 -4.91 11.52
N LEU A 103 5.49 -6.22 11.56
CA LEU A 103 5.51 -7.06 10.37
C LEU A 103 4.15 -7.09 9.67
N LEU A 104 3.04 -7.12 10.43
CA LEU A 104 1.68 -7.08 9.88
C LEU A 104 1.29 -5.73 9.25
N GLU A 105 1.94 -4.64 9.63
CA GLU A 105 1.76 -3.33 9.00
C GLU A 105 2.49 -3.22 7.65
N PHE A 106 3.51 -4.05 7.42
CA PHE A 106 4.35 -3.98 6.24
C PHE A 106 3.60 -4.06 4.89
N PRO A 107 2.64 -4.98 4.71
CA PRO A 107 1.81 -5.01 3.50
C PRO A 107 1.03 -3.72 3.28
N ARG A 108 0.61 -3.03 4.35
CA ARG A 108 -0.09 -1.74 4.25
C ARG A 108 0.85 -0.65 3.75
N THR A 109 2.13 -0.69 4.13
CA THR A 109 3.15 0.21 3.61
C THR A 109 3.38 -0.01 2.11
N LEU A 110 3.43 -1.27 1.66
CA LEU A 110 3.52 -1.59 0.23
C LEU A 110 2.31 -1.09 -0.55
N TYR A 111 1.10 -1.24 0.01
CA TYR A 111 -0.11 -0.68 -0.59
C TYR A 111 -0.08 0.84 -0.63
N LEU A 112 0.44 1.51 0.39
CA LEU A 112 0.57 2.97 0.41
C LEU A 112 1.43 3.46 -0.76
N PHE A 113 2.58 2.82 -1.00
CA PHE A 113 3.46 3.16 -2.12
C PHE A 113 2.82 2.83 -3.47
N GLY A 114 2.28 1.62 -3.62
CA GLY A 114 1.65 1.19 -4.86
C GLY A 114 0.46 2.04 -5.24
N SER A 115 -0.42 2.32 -4.27
CA SER A 115 -1.61 3.14 -4.48
C SER A 115 -1.28 4.58 -4.86
N SER A 116 -0.22 5.17 -4.27
CA SER A 116 0.27 6.48 -4.66
C SER A 116 0.73 6.52 -6.12
N LEU A 117 1.47 5.50 -6.58
CA LEU A 117 1.92 5.41 -7.98
C LEU A 117 0.75 5.22 -8.94
N VAL A 118 -0.20 4.34 -8.59
CA VAL A 118 -1.40 4.11 -9.39
C VAL A 118 -2.21 5.40 -9.51
N ALA A 119 -2.45 6.10 -8.40
CA ALA A 119 -3.23 7.33 -8.38
C ALA A 119 -2.58 8.44 -9.23
N VAL A 120 -1.28 8.66 -9.08
CA VAL A 120 -0.53 9.65 -9.89
C VAL A 120 -0.61 9.31 -11.38
N THR A 121 -0.29 8.07 -11.74
CA THR A 121 -0.28 7.62 -13.14
C THR A 121 -1.68 7.73 -13.76
N LEU A 122 -2.72 7.38 -12.98
CA LEU A 122 -4.12 7.49 -13.39
C LEU A 122 -4.53 8.95 -13.57
N SER A 123 -4.18 9.83 -12.64
CA SER A 123 -4.47 11.27 -12.71
C SER A 123 -3.82 11.92 -13.93
N VAL A 124 -2.56 11.58 -14.25
CA VAL A 124 -1.87 12.05 -15.45
C VAL A 124 -2.55 11.52 -16.72
N GLY A 125 -2.90 10.23 -16.76
CA GLY A 125 -3.63 9.65 -17.89
C GLY A 125 -4.99 10.32 -18.14
N ILE A 126 -5.74 10.63 -17.07
CA ILE A 126 -7.00 11.37 -17.17
C ILE A 126 -6.76 12.81 -17.64
N TYR A 127 -5.75 13.49 -17.10
CA TYR A 127 -5.40 14.84 -17.52
C TYR A 127 -5.12 14.92 -19.03
N ILE A 128 -4.27 14.04 -19.56
CA ILE A 128 -3.94 13.98 -20.99
C ILE A 128 -5.19 13.66 -21.82
N ASN A 129 -6.02 12.73 -21.36
CA ASN A 129 -7.25 12.37 -22.05
C ASN A 129 -8.28 13.52 -22.10
N LEU A 130 -8.34 14.35 -21.05
CA LEU A 130 -9.19 15.54 -21.00
C LEU A 130 -8.61 16.71 -21.82
N ASN A 131 -7.29 16.83 -21.87
CA ASN A 131 -6.56 17.89 -22.56
C ASN A 131 -5.89 17.34 -23.82
N ALA A 132 -6.71 16.85 -24.76
CA ALA A 132 -6.32 16.14 -26.00
C ALA A 132 -5.38 16.92 -26.96
N SER A 133 -4.96 18.13 -26.60
CA SER A 133 -3.97 18.95 -27.31
C SER A 133 -2.52 18.51 -27.07
N SER A 134 -2.26 17.62 -26.11
CA SER A 134 -0.92 17.32 -25.60
C SER A 134 -0.09 16.36 -26.48
N GLY A 135 -0.65 15.75 -27.53
CA GLY A 135 0.09 14.83 -28.42
C GLY A 135 0.58 13.52 -27.75
N ASP A 136 0.47 13.44 -26.43
CA ASP A 136 0.82 12.29 -25.61
C ASP A 136 -0.27 11.22 -25.65
N ASN A 137 0.14 9.96 -25.49
CA ASN A 137 -0.76 8.81 -25.54
C ASN A 137 -1.31 8.50 -24.12
N PRO A 138 -2.59 8.81 -23.80
CA PRO A 138 -3.15 8.54 -22.48
C PRO A 138 -3.23 7.03 -22.17
N THR A 139 -3.32 6.17 -23.20
CA THR A 139 -3.34 4.71 -23.03
C THR A 139 -2.08 4.19 -22.37
N PHE A 140 -0.92 4.81 -22.63
CA PHE A 140 0.34 4.44 -21.98
C PHE A 140 0.21 4.54 -20.45
N PHE A 141 -0.34 5.65 -19.96
CA PHE A 141 -0.53 5.89 -18.53
C PHE A 141 -1.57 4.96 -17.91
N PHE A 142 -2.69 4.71 -18.58
CA PHE A 142 -3.69 3.77 -18.09
C PHE A 142 -3.16 2.34 -17.96
N VAL A 143 -2.39 1.87 -18.94
CA VAL A 143 -1.76 0.54 -18.89
C VAL A 143 -0.75 0.46 -17.73
N HIS A 144 0.06 1.50 -17.51
CA HIS A 144 1.00 1.53 -16.38
C HIS A 144 0.28 1.59 -15.03
N ALA A 145 -0.81 2.34 -14.92
CA ALA A 145 -1.62 2.37 -13.69
C ALA A 145 -2.20 0.99 -13.35
N ILE A 146 -2.73 0.27 -14.35
CA ILE A 146 -3.22 -1.11 -14.17
C ILE A 146 -2.07 -2.05 -13.80
N PHE A 147 -0.93 -1.95 -14.48
CA PHE A 147 0.25 -2.76 -14.19
C PHE A 147 0.73 -2.56 -12.75
N PHE A 148 0.89 -1.32 -12.30
CA PHE A 148 1.25 -1.03 -10.91
C PHE A 148 0.19 -1.54 -9.94
N ALA A 149 -1.10 -1.35 -10.23
CA ALA A 149 -2.17 -1.85 -9.38
C ALA A 149 -2.05 -3.36 -9.17
N ILE A 150 -1.85 -4.13 -10.25
CA ILE A 150 -1.69 -5.58 -10.17
C ILE A 150 -0.43 -5.97 -9.39
N VAL A 151 0.73 -5.38 -9.70
CA VAL A 151 2.01 -5.74 -9.08
C VAL A 151 1.99 -5.48 -7.57
N PHE A 152 1.61 -4.29 -7.14
CA PHE A 152 1.62 -3.95 -5.72
C PHE A 152 0.51 -4.65 -4.94
N PHE A 153 -0.67 -4.82 -5.54
CA PHE A 153 -1.76 -5.56 -4.91
C PHE A 153 -1.39 -7.02 -4.69
N LEU A 154 -0.91 -7.71 -5.72
CA LEU A 154 -0.49 -9.11 -5.61
C LEU A 154 0.68 -9.27 -4.64
N TYR A 155 1.67 -8.38 -4.72
CA TYR A 155 2.83 -8.45 -3.84
C TYR A 155 2.44 -8.23 -2.36
N GLY A 156 1.65 -7.21 -2.06
CA GLY A 156 1.17 -6.97 -0.70
C GLY A 156 0.28 -8.12 -0.19
N CYS A 157 -0.61 -8.66 -1.03
CA CYS A 157 -1.42 -9.84 -0.69
C CYS A 157 -0.55 -11.05 -0.35
N ILE A 158 0.46 -11.36 -1.18
CA ILE A 158 1.36 -12.50 -0.98
C ILE A 158 2.16 -12.31 0.30
N VAL A 159 2.73 -11.13 0.53
CA VAL A 159 3.52 -10.84 1.74
C VAL A 159 2.63 -10.96 2.99
N LYS A 160 1.44 -10.36 2.99
CA LYS A 160 0.51 -10.48 4.12
C LYS A 160 0.12 -11.93 4.36
N TYR A 161 -0.24 -12.65 3.31
CA TYR A 161 -0.57 -14.07 3.38
C TYR A 161 0.59 -14.89 3.96
N LEU A 162 1.83 -14.67 3.52
CA LEU A 162 3.01 -15.38 4.02
C LEU A 162 3.30 -15.09 5.49
N LEU A 163 3.05 -13.87 5.96
CA LEU A 163 3.22 -13.49 7.36
C LEU A 163 2.16 -14.14 8.26
N ILE A 164 0.92 -14.24 7.78
CA ILE A 164 -0.19 -14.82 8.55
C ILE A 164 -0.41 -16.31 8.33
N ARG A 165 0.29 -16.96 7.39
CA ARG A 165 0.05 -18.39 7.07
C ARG A 165 0.33 -19.32 8.25
N ASN A 166 1.18 -18.91 9.18
CA ASN A 166 1.50 -19.68 10.38
C ASN A 166 0.52 -19.40 11.54
N THR A 167 -0.26 -18.32 11.47
CA THR A 167 -1.33 -17.97 12.43
C THR A 167 -2.72 -18.39 11.95
N LEU A 168 -2.93 -18.57 10.64
CA LEU A 168 -4.11 -19.21 10.07
C LEU A 168 -4.02 -20.73 10.32
N LYS A 169 -4.59 -21.19 11.44
CA LYS A 169 -4.76 -22.62 11.70
C LYS A 169 -5.60 -23.24 10.57
N LYS A 170 -5.14 -24.41 10.13
CA LYS A 170 -5.82 -25.32 9.20
C LYS A 170 -7.19 -25.73 9.71
#